data_AF-A0A3N4Z305-F1
#
_entry.id   AF-A0A3N4Z305-F1
#
_cell.length_a   1.000
_cell.length_b   1.000
_cell.length_c   1.000
_cell.angle_alpha   90.00
_cell.angle_beta   90.00
_cell.angle_gamma   90.00
#
_symmetry.space_group_name_H-M   'P 1'
#
loop_
_entity.id
_entity.type
_entity.pdbx_description
1 polymer ?
#
loop_
_entity_poly.entity_id
_entity_poly.type
_entity_poly.pdbx_seq_one_letter_code
_entity_poly.pdbx_strand_id
1 'polypeptide(L)'
;MCYIVLDGTGAPMLPSETTGRPGKDGGRAGTREVKIGCFFTQSGRDPATGEPVQDPDSATYISTFEPAATFATHAKAEYHRGPFPVKWTVGSVTRVP
;
A
#
# COMPACT_ATOMS: atom_id res chain seq x y z
N MET A 1 -10.31 17.52 -1.47
CA MET A 1 -10.80 16.16 -1.83
C MET A 1 -9.63 15.20 -1.68
N CYS A 2 -9.82 14.04 -1.04
CA CYS A 2 -8.78 13.02 -0.90
C CYS A 2 -8.96 11.92 -1.94
N TYR A 3 -7.87 11.52 -2.58
CA TYR A 3 -7.78 10.43 -3.54
C TYR A 3 -7.05 9.26 -2.91
N ILE A 4 -7.53 8.05 -3.20
CA ILE A 4 -7.01 6.81 -2.64
C ILE A 4 -6.73 5.83 -3.78
N VAL A 5 -5.52 5.30 -3.84
CA VAL A 5 -5.13 4.21 -4.76
C VAL A 5 -4.71 3.03 -3.90
N LEU A 6 -5.39 1.89 -4.07
CA LEU A 6 -5.10 0.65 -3.35
C LEU A 6 -4.73 -0.44 -4.38
N ASP A 7 -3.71 -1.22 -4.08
CA ASP A 7 -3.28 -2.35 -4.91
C ASP A 7 -2.80 -3.54 -4.06
N GLY A 8 -2.82 -4.74 -4.65
CA GLY A 8 -2.29 -5.98 -4.10
C GLY A 8 -1.34 -6.63 -5.10
N THR A 9 -0.05 -6.66 -4.78
CA THR A 9 0.98 -7.16 -5.71
C THR A 9 1.89 -8.20 -5.09
N GLY A 10 2.47 -9.08 -5.91
CA GLY A 10 3.40 -10.10 -5.46
C GLY A 10 4.79 -9.51 -5.20
N ALA A 11 5.21 -9.42 -3.94
CA ALA A 11 6.57 -9.07 -3.57
C ALA A 11 7.45 -10.34 -3.54
N PRO A 12 8.61 -10.36 -4.22
CA PRO A 12 9.59 -11.44 -4.10
C PRO A 12 10.05 -11.62 -2.65
N MET A 13 10.17 -12.87 -2.22
CA MET A 13 10.46 -13.19 -0.82
C MET A 13 11.62 -14.16 -0.67
N LEU A 14 12.33 -14.00 0.46
CA LEU A 14 13.27 -15.02 0.92
C LEU A 14 12.53 -16.32 1.24
N PRO A 15 13.22 -17.48 1.16
CA PRO A 15 12.58 -18.76 1.48
C PRO A 15 12.01 -18.87 2.88
N SER A 16 12.66 -18.27 3.87
CA SER A 16 12.18 -18.23 5.25
C SER A 16 10.83 -17.54 5.38
N GLU A 17 10.61 -16.47 4.62
CA GLU A 17 9.40 -15.64 4.64
C GLU A 17 8.19 -16.33 4.00
N THR A 18 8.40 -17.41 3.24
CA THR A 18 7.33 -18.17 2.58
C THR A 18 7.14 -19.59 3.12
N THR A 19 7.78 -19.90 4.25
CA THR A 19 7.62 -21.19 4.94
C THR A 19 6.15 -21.48 5.22
N GLY A 20 5.69 -22.69 4.87
CA GLY A 20 4.29 -23.11 5.05
C GLY A 20 3.28 -22.47 4.08
N ARG A 21 3.73 -21.67 3.11
CA ARG A 21 2.85 -21.09 2.08
C ARG A 21 2.97 -21.87 0.76
N PRO A 22 1.88 -22.49 0.27
CA PRO A 22 1.87 -23.13 -1.03
C PRO A 22 1.97 -22.08 -2.13
N GLY A 23 2.86 -22.33 -3.08
CA GLY A 23 2.90 -21.63 -4.35
C GLY A 23 1.71 -22.05 -5.22
N LYS A 24 1.46 -21.27 -6.27
CA LYS A 24 0.33 -21.50 -7.19
C LYS A 24 0.34 -22.91 -7.81
N ASP A 25 1.53 -23.44 -8.07
CA ASP A 25 1.74 -24.74 -8.71
C ASP A 25 1.95 -25.88 -7.69
N GLY A 26 1.58 -25.67 -6.43
CA GLY A 26 1.74 -26.65 -5.35
C GLY A 26 3.17 -26.78 -4.78
N GLY A 27 4.15 -26.11 -5.39
CA GLY A 27 5.50 -25.96 -4.84
C GLY A 27 5.59 -24.91 -3.72
N ARG A 28 6.81 -24.50 -3.36
CA ARG A 28 7.02 -23.40 -2.39
C ARG A 28 6.64 -22.05 -3.02
N ALA A 29 5.96 -21.18 -2.28
CA ALA A 29 5.70 -19.82 -2.74
C ALA A 29 7.00 -19.00 -2.89
N GLY A 30 7.17 -18.34 -4.04
CA GLY A 30 8.30 -17.41 -4.30
C GLY A 30 8.00 -15.96 -3.94
N THR A 31 6.73 -15.63 -3.73
CA THR A 31 6.25 -14.27 -3.44
C THR A 31 5.26 -14.29 -2.28
N ARG A 32 5.05 -13.12 -1.68
CA ARG A 32 3.89 -12.82 -0.82
C ARG A 32 3.14 -11.65 -1.41
N GLU A 33 1.82 -11.68 -1.32
CA GLU A 33 1.01 -10.54 -1.72
C GLU A 33 1.16 -9.42 -0.67
N VAL A 34 1.72 -8.29 -1.09
CA VAL A 34 1.72 -7.04 -0.32
C VAL A 34 0.52 -6.20 -0.76
N LYS A 35 -0.19 -5.60 0.19
CA LYS A 35 -1.18 -4.58 -0.08
C LYS A 35 -0.56 -3.22 0.15
N ILE A 36 -0.79 -2.29 -0.77
CA ILE A 36 -0.21 -0.95 -0.76
C ILE A 36 -1.35 0.05 -0.94
N GLY A 37 -1.30 1.14 -0.18
CA GLY A 37 -2.23 2.25 -0.30
C GLY A 37 -1.49 3.57 -0.44
N CYS A 38 -1.94 4.43 -1.36
CA CYS A 38 -1.49 5.80 -1.57
C CYS A 38 -2.66 6.75 -1.35
N PHE A 39 -2.48 7.76 -0.50
CA PHE A 39 -3.49 8.74 -0.11
C PHE A 39 -2.94 10.13 -0.40
N PHE A 40 -3.66 10.95 -1.18
CA PHE A 40 -3.19 12.29 -1.55
C PHE A 40 -4.33 13.29 -1.80
N THR A 41 -4.01 14.57 -1.84
CA THR A 41 -4.94 15.64 -2.23
C THR A 41 -4.63 16.16 -3.63
N GLN A 42 -5.60 16.83 -4.24
CA GLN A 42 -5.46 17.51 -5.53
C GLN A 42 -5.38 19.01 -5.30
N SER A 43 -4.42 19.70 -5.93
CA SER A 43 -4.24 21.16 -5.82
C SER A 43 -5.04 21.93 -6.88
N GLY A 44 -5.33 21.29 -8.03
CA GLY A 44 -6.08 21.89 -9.12
C GLY A 44 -6.18 20.96 -10.32
N ARG A 45 -6.65 21.48 -11.46
CA ARG A 45 -6.63 20.77 -12.74
C ARG A 45 -5.63 21.43 -13.67
N ASP A 46 -4.95 20.61 -14.47
CA ASP A 46 -4.06 21.10 -15.50
C ASP A 46 -4.86 21.88 -16.56
N PRO A 47 -4.50 23.13 -16.89
CA PRO A 47 -5.30 23.96 -17.80
C PRO A 47 -5.35 23.46 -19.25
N ALA A 48 -4.36 22.67 -19.70
CA ALA A 48 -4.27 22.21 -21.08
C ALA A 48 -4.98 20.87 -21.30
N THR A 49 -4.85 19.96 -20.34
CA THR A 49 -5.37 18.59 -20.41
C THR A 49 -6.67 18.41 -19.61
N GLY A 50 -6.93 19.26 -18.61
CA GLY A 50 -8.06 19.14 -17.69
C GLY A 50 -7.87 18.08 -16.60
N GLU A 51 -6.71 17.42 -16.57
CA GLU A 51 -6.40 16.33 -15.65
C GLU A 51 -6.17 16.83 -14.21
N PRO A 52 -6.55 16.04 -13.19
CA PRO A 52 -6.30 16.41 -11.80
C PRO A 52 -4.79 16.40 -11.50
N VAL A 53 -4.29 17.49 -10.92
CA VAL A 53 -2.90 17.62 -10.49
C VAL A 53 -2.81 17.32 -9.00
N GLN A 54 -1.99 16.33 -8.65
CA GLN A 54 -1.69 16.00 -7.27
C GLN A 54 -1.08 17.22 -6.56
N ASP A 55 -1.55 17.50 -5.35
CA ASP A 55 -0.96 18.49 -4.48
C ASP A 55 0.43 18.03 -4.03
N PRO A 56 1.50 18.79 -4.33
CA PRO A 56 2.84 18.45 -3.90
C PRO A 56 2.87 18.23 -2.39
N ASP A 57 3.67 17.27 -1.97
CA ASP A 57 3.85 16.89 -0.58
C ASP A 57 2.63 16.35 0.17
N SER A 58 1.52 16.07 -0.54
CA SER A 58 0.28 15.54 0.04
C SER A 58 0.19 14.01 0.09
N ALA A 59 1.23 13.27 -0.31
CA ALA A 59 1.13 11.81 -0.43
C ALA A 59 1.55 11.08 0.85
N THR A 60 0.69 10.20 1.36
CA THR A 60 1.06 9.21 2.37
C THR A 60 0.88 7.79 1.85
N TYR A 61 1.80 6.91 2.23
CA TYR A 61 1.80 5.50 1.83
C TYR A 61 1.72 4.57 3.04
N ILE A 62 0.88 3.55 2.91
CA ILE A 62 0.81 2.41 3.82
C ILE A 62 1.04 1.11 3.05
N SER A 63 1.68 0.14 3.68
CA SER A 63 1.79 -1.21 3.13
C SER A 63 1.75 -2.28 4.21
N THR A 64 1.24 -3.46 3.84
CA THR A 64 1.17 -4.61 4.75
C THR A 64 1.12 -5.93 3.98
N PHE A 65 1.59 -7.01 4.62
CA PHE A 65 1.39 -8.38 4.17
C PHE A 65 0.18 -9.07 4.82
N GLU A 66 -0.55 -8.36 5.68
CA GLU A 66 -1.78 -8.84 6.31
C GLU A 66 -2.89 -9.06 5.29
N PRO A 67 -3.94 -9.85 5.61
CA PRO A 67 -5.10 -10.01 4.75
C PRO A 67 -5.79 -8.69 4.40
N ALA A 68 -6.52 -8.67 3.28
CA ALA A 68 -7.19 -7.48 2.76
C ALA A 68 -8.16 -6.83 3.77
N ALA A 69 -8.82 -7.62 4.63
CA ALA A 69 -9.72 -7.10 5.67
C ALA A 69 -8.98 -6.24 6.71
N THR A 70 -7.80 -6.68 7.15
CA THR A 70 -6.95 -5.91 8.06
C THR A 70 -6.41 -4.66 7.35
N PHE A 71 -5.98 -4.79 6.10
CA PHE A 71 -5.54 -3.67 5.29
C PHE A 71 -6.63 -2.60 5.11
N ALA A 72 -7.88 -2.98 4.88
CA ALA A 72 -9.00 -2.05 4.78
C ALA A 72 -9.20 -1.23 6.07
N THR A 73 -8.93 -1.83 7.24
CA THR A 73 -8.96 -1.12 8.53
C THR A 73 -7.83 -0.10 8.62
N HIS A 74 -6.62 -0.44 8.18
CA HIS A 74 -5.50 0.49 8.09
C HIS A 74 -5.76 1.64 7.11
N ALA A 75 -6.30 1.33 5.93
CA ALA A 75 -6.66 2.32 4.92
C ALA A 75 -7.71 3.32 5.44
N LYS A 76 -8.73 2.83 6.16
CA LYS A 76 -9.72 3.69 6.81
C LYS A 76 -9.10 4.58 7.89
N ALA A 77 -8.20 4.02 8.71
CA ALA A 77 -7.50 4.80 9.73
C ALA A 77 -6.63 5.89 9.10
N GLU A 78 -5.92 5.57 8.02
CA GLU A 78 -5.08 6.54 7.30
C GLU A 78 -5.93 7.64 6.67
N TYR A 79 -7.04 7.31 6.02
CA TYR A 79 -7.99 8.30 5.49
C TYR A 79 -8.46 9.29 6.57
N HIS A 80 -8.79 8.81 7.78
CA HIS A 80 -9.25 9.67 8.87
C HIS A 80 -8.15 10.48 9.56
N ARG A 81 -6.88 10.12 9.37
CA ARG A 81 -5.75 10.84 9.97
C ARG A 81 -5.71 12.31 9.54
N GLY A 82 -5.97 12.59 8.25
CA GLY A 82 -5.86 13.93 7.66
C GLY A 82 -4.46 14.54 7.82
N PRO A 83 -4.31 15.83 7.44
CA PRO A 83 -3.52 16.24 6.27
C PRO A 83 -2.25 15.40 6.11
N PHE A 84 -2.00 14.96 4.88
CA PHE A 84 -1.04 13.91 4.51
C PHE A 84 0.32 14.50 4.11
N PRO A 85 1.21 14.95 5.02
CA PRO A 85 2.57 15.30 4.61
C PRO A 85 3.24 14.05 4.00
N VAL A 86 4.21 14.24 3.09
CA VAL A 86 4.99 13.12 2.53
C VAL A 86 5.46 12.20 3.64
N LYS A 87 4.89 11.00 3.67
CA LYS A 87 5.21 10.02 4.70
C LYS A 87 5.13 8.61 4.16
N TRP A 88 6.17 7.85 4.47
CA TRP A 88 6.23 6.42 4.21
C TRP A 88 6.07 5.69 5.54
N THR A 89 4.98 4.94 5.70
CA THR A 89 4.82 4.05 6.85
C THR A 89 4.80 2.60 6.35
N VAL A 90 5.90 1.88 6.53
CA VAL A 90 5.95 0.43 6.32
C VAL A 90 5.39 -0.24 7.57
N GLY A 91 4.27 -0.95 7.44
CA GLY A 91 3.79 -1.84 8.49
C GLY A 91 4.83 -2.93 8.75
N SER A 92 5.12 -3.19 10.03
CA SER A 92 6.22 -4.04 10.49
C SER A 92 6.45 -5.29 9.63
N VAL A 93 7.63 -5.37 9.00
CA VAL A 93 8.25 -6.65 8.65
C VAL A 93 8.75 -7.23 9.97
N THR A 94 7.91 -8.03 10.64
CA THR A 94 8.38 -8.85 11.75
C THR A 94 9.34 -9.87 11.17
N ARG A 95 10.64 -9.66 11.37
CA ARG A 95 11.64 -10.73 11.26
C ARG A 95 11.29 -11.74 12.35
N VAL A 96 10.61 -12.81 11.98
CA VAL A 96 10.42 -13.97 12.86
C VAL A 96 11.79 -14.68 12.91
N PRO A 97 12.34 -14.99 14.10
CA PRO A 97 13.63 -15.66 14.23
C PRO A 97 13.69 -17.00 13.51
#